data_AF-A0A841J668-F1
#
_entry.id   AF-A0A841J668-F1
#
_cell.length_a   1.000
_cell.length_b   1.000
_cell.length_c   1.000
_cell.angle_alpha   90.00
_cell.angle_beta   90.00
_cell.angle_gamma   90.00
#
_symmetry.space_group_name_H-M   'P 1'
#
loop_
_entity.id
_entity.type
_entity.pdbx_description
1 polymer ?
#
loop_
_entity_poly.entity_id
_entity_poly.type
_entity_poly.pdbx_seq_one_letter_code
_entity_poly.pdbx_strand_id
1 'polypeptide(L)'
;MEIKYQTVLNNNPVIRPTAGDMADGRDHSFVLKPLTIDEIISLETTYNSGNQFPTSLRELLFIAGQDCYVLDYGLNENQEEMQDDARGWLVDRSLNIITRPFFVIDVHRGSSVFLFVYLDEGINDPIVYQADLDSNLDPSYSRLMSLEAGLSSFVNARISYLLRGINPY
;
A
#
# COMPACT_ATOMS: atom_id res chain seq x y z
N MET A 1 1.23 14.64 13.27
CA MET A 1 0.25 13.62 13.69
C MET A 1 0.92 12.69 14.69
N GLU A 2 0.20 12.19 15.69
CA GLU A 2 0.71 11.15 16.60
C GLU A 2 0.66 9.79 15.88
N ILE A 3 1.76 9.01 15.90
CA ILE A 3 1.85 7.69 15.24
C ILE A 3 1.64 6.59 16.28
N LYS A 4 0.61 5.75 16.09
CA LYS A 4 0.20 4.69 17.01
C LYS A 4 0.36 3.29 16.42
N TYR A 5 0.11 3.14 15.13
CA TYR A 5 0.10 1.85 14.43
C TYR A 5 1.38 1.64 13.62
N GLN A 6 1.77 2.60 12.78
CA GLN A 6 2.91 2.50 11.88
C GLN A 6 4.25 2.85 12.56
N THR A 7 4.43 2.43 13.81
CA THR A 7 5.57 2.81 14.65
C THR A 7 6.89 2.25 14.13
N VAL A 8 6.92 1.01 13.65
CA VAL A 8 8.15 0.39 13.12
C VAL A 8 8.55 1.09 11.82
N LEU A 9 7.59 1.37 10.93
CA LEU A 9 7.85 2.12 9.71
C LEU A 9 8.41 3.52 10.03
N ASN A 10 7.77 4.24 10.95
CA ASN A 10 8.22 5.56 11.40
C ASN A 10 9.63 5.55 12.02
N ASN A 11 10.01 4.46 12.68
CA ASN A 11 11.33 4.31 13.30
C ASN A 11 12.43 3.89 12.30
N ASN A 12 12.05 3.51 11.08
CA ASN A 12 12.97 3.10 10.02
C ASN A 12 12.77 3.96 8.76
N PRO A 13 12.93 5.29 8.81
CA PRO A 13 12.65 6.16 7.66
C PRO A 13 13.61 5.93 6.47
N VAL A 14 14.74 5.27 6.73
CA VAL A 14 15.78 4.99 5.73
C VAL A 14 16.32 3.58 5.94
N ILE A 15 16.39 2.78 4.87
CA ILE A 15 17.10 1.50 4.83
C ILE A 15 18.33 1.62 3.96
N ARG A 16 19.46 1.12 4.45
CA ARG A 16 20.74 1.12 3.72
C ARG A 16 21.13 -0.32 3.38
N PRO A 17 21.29 -0.67 2.10
CA PRO A 17 21.87 -1.95 1.70
C PRO A 17 23.26 -2.11 2.34
N THR A 18 23.63 -3.35 2.68
CA THR A 18 24.99 -3.63 3.15
C THR A 18 26.01 -3.40 2.04
N ALA A 19 27.20 -2.90 2.41
CA ALA A 19 28.27 -2.48 1.50
C ALA A 19 28.75 -3.55 0.47
N GLY A 20 28.36 -4.81 0.64
CA GLY A 20 28.66 -5.89 -0.32
C GLY A 20 27.86 -5.83 -1.63
N ASP A 21 26.75 -5.09 -1.66
CA ASP A 21 25.81 -5.10 -2.79
C ASP A 21 26.07 -4.01 -3.84
N MET A 22 26.90 -3.00 -3.53
CA MET A 22 27.03 -1.79 -4.35
C MET A 22 28.48 -1.30 -4.44
N ALA A 23 29.20 -1.77 -5.45
CA ALA A 23 30.61 -1.44 -5.70
C ALA A 23 30.82 -0.10 -6.46
N ASP A 24 29.77 0.70 -6.66
CA ASP A 24 29.81 1.90 -7.51
C ASP A 24 29.95 3.23 -6.75
N GLY A 25 29.99 3.19 -5.41
CA GLY A 25 30.17 4.36 -4.56
C GLY A 25 28.95 5.31 -4.50
N ARG A 26 27.79 4.91 -5.01
CA ARG A 26 26.54 5.68 -4.92
C ARG A 26 25.78 5.37 -3.62
N ASP A 27 24.98 6.32 -3.17
CA ASP A 27 24.02 6.11 -2.08
C ASP A 27 22.82 5.34 -2.64
N HIS A 28 22.65 4.10 -2.19
CA HIS A 28 21.52 3.24 -2.54
C HIS A 28 20.53 3.11 -1.39
N SER A 29 20.46 4.13 -0.53
CA SER A 29 19.47 4.16 0.54
C SER A 29 18.06 4.26 -0.02
N PHE A 30 17.17 3.45 0.55
CA PHE A 30 15.74 3.56 0.32
C PHE A 30 15.14 4.45 1.39
N VAL A 31 14.49 5.54 0.98
CA VAL A 31 13.99 6.59 1.87
C VAL A 31 12.48 6.70 1.71
N LEU A 32 11.75 6.67 2.82
CA LEU A 32 10.30 6.90 2.81
C LEU A 32 10.00 8.35 2.39
N LYS A 33 8.98 8.54 1.56
CA LYS A 33 8.51 9.88 1.18
C LYS A 33 7.08 10.09 1.65
N PRO A 34 6.83 11.09 2.51
CA PRO A 34 5.53 11.32 3.11
C PRO A 34 4.58 12.08 2.18
N LEU A 35 3.27 11.95 2.40
CA LEU A 35 2.29 12.96 2.00
C LEU A 35 2.07 13.97 3.12
N THR A 36 1.73 15.20 2.74
CA THR A 36 1.21 16.22 3.65
C THR A 36 -0.19 15.86 4.14
N ILE A 37 -0.61 16.47 5.24
CA ILE A 37 -1.97 16.26 5.77
C ILE A 37 -3.04 16.76 4.79
N ASP A 38 -2.79 17.83 4.04
CA ASP A 38 -3.75 18.38 3.08
C ASP A 38 -3.93 17.43 1.88
N GLU A 39 -2.85 16.84 1.37
CA GLU A 39 -2.93 15.78 0.35
C GLU A 39 -3.75 14.59 0.85
N ILE A 40 -3.52 14.15 2.09
CA ILE A 40 -4.29 13.05 2.68
C ILE A 40 -5.78 13.40 2.82
N ILE A 41 -6.12 14.63 3.23
CA ILE A 41 -7.52 15.09 3.31
C ILE A 41 -8.16 15.14 1.90
N SER A 42 -7.39 15.49 0.87
CA SER A 42 -7.84 15.45 -0.53
C SER A 42 -8.22 14.01 -0.94
N LEU A 43 -7.37 13.04 -0.60
CA LEU A 43 -7.63 11.62 -0.85
C LEU A 43 -8.85 11.11 -0.06
N GLU A 44 -9.02 11.51 1.20
CA GLU A 44 -10.19 11.18 2.02
C GLU A 44 -11.49 11.72 1.41
N THR A 45 -11.43 12.95 0.90
CA THR A 45 -12.54 13.59 0.19
C THR A 45 -12.94 12.81 -1.05
N THR A 46 -11.94 12.40 -1.85
CA THR A 46 -12.16 11.74 -3.14
C THR A 46 -12.59 10.29 -2.99
N TYR A 47 -11.88 9.51 -2.16
CA TYR A 47 -12.02 8.05 -2.11
C TYR A 47 -12.82 7.52 -0.92
N ASN A 48 -13.15 8.37 0.06
CA ASN A 48 -13.95 7.99 1.23
C ASN A 48 -15.14 8.92 1.50
N SER A 49 -15.59 9.66 0.48
CA SER A 49 -16.71 10.61 0.61
C SER A 49 -16.50 11.68 1.70
N GLY A 50 -15.25 12.13 1.91
CA GLY A 50 -14.91 13.10 2.95
C GLY A 50 -14.77 12.52 4.36
N ASN A 51 -15.00 11.22 4.54
CA ASN A 51 -14.74 10.57 5.82
C ASN A 51 -13.25 10.33 6.00
N GLN A 52 -12.80 10.48 7.24
CA GLN A 52 -11.43 10.19 7.60
C GLN A 52 -11.06 8.74 7.29
N PHE A 53 -9.86 8.50 6.77
CA PHE A 53 -9.34 7.15 6.59
C PHE A 53 -9.11 6.46 7.93
N PRO A 54 -9.07 5.11 7.96
CA PRO A 54 -8.58 4.37 9.13
C PRO A 54 -7.23 4.91 9.61
N THR A 55 -7.06 5.04 10.93
CA THR A 55 -5.88 5.69 11.53
C THR A 55 -4.56 5.11 11.01
N SER A 56 -4.44 3.79 10.90
CA SER A 56 -3.25 3.09 10.39
C SER A 56 -2.94 3.43 8.93
N LEU A 57 -3.96 3.61 8.08
CA LEU A 57 -3.79 4.05 6.70
C LEU A 57 -3.35 5.52 6.64
N ARG A 58 -3.96 6.38 7.44
CA ARG A 58 -3.60 7.80 7.53
C ARG A 58 -2.14 7.97 7.96
N GLU A 59 -1.70 7.19 8.95
CA GLU A 59 -0.30 7.14 9.39
C GLU A 59 0.64 6.66 8.29
N LEU A 60 0.28 5.59 7.57
CA LEU A 60 1.07 5.07 6.45
C LEU A 60 1.29 6.15 5.40
N LEU A 61 0.22 6.83 4.97
CA LEU A 61 0.31 7.89 3.95
C LEU A 61 1.15 9.09 4.44
N PHE A 62 1.02 9.45 5.71
CA PHE A 62 1.80 10.55 6.30
C PHE A 62 3.30 10.23 6.44
N ILE A 63 3.67 8.94 6.53
CA ILE A 63 5.07 8.53 6.65
C ILE A 63 5.67 8.25 5.27
N ALA A 64 4.91 7.59 4.40
CA ALA A 64 5.41 6.93 3.20
C ALA A 64 4.45 7.01 2.00
N GLY A 65 3.47 7.93 2.01
CA GLY A 65 2.44 7.98 0.97
C GLY A 65 2.89 8.36 -0.43
N GLN A 66 4.10 8.91 -0.60
CA GLN A 66 4.68 9.14 -1.93
C GLN A 66 5.64 8.01 -2.34
N ASP A 67 6.30 7.35 -1.39
CA ASP A 67 7.27 6.29 -1.65
C ASP A 67 7.50 5.44 -0.39
N CYS A 68 7.48 4.11 -0.55
CA CYS A 68 7.60 3.16 0.53
C CYS A 68 8.46 1.96 0.11
N TYR A 69 9.57 1.70 0.81
CA TYR A 69 10.50 0.63 0.43
C TYR A 69 9.99 -0.80 0.73
N VAL A 70 8.77 -0.94 1.29
CA VAL A 70 8.10 -2.23 1.56
C VAL A 70 6.73 -2.35 0.89
N LEU A 71 6.29 -1.35 0.13
CA LEU A 71 5.05 -1.40 -0.65
C LEU A 71 5.36 -0.89 -2.06
N ASP A 72 4.90 -1.59 -3.09
CA ASP A 72 5.15 -1.16 -4.47
C ASP A 72 4.02 -0.23 -4.92
N TYR A 73 4.34 1.02 -5.27
CA TYR A 73 3.38 1.97 -5.85
C TYR A 73 3.38 1.93 -7.38
N GLY A 74 4.16 1.03 -7.96
CA GLY A 74 4.21 0.79 -9.39
C GLY A 74 4.82 1.95 -10.17
N LEU A 75 4.31 2.18 -11.38
CA LEU A 75 4.73 3.28 -12.25
C LEU A 75 3.87 4.54 -12.06
N ASN A 76 2.99 4.55 -11.07
CA ASN A 76 2.09 5.67 -10.81
C ASN A 76 2.88 6.87 -10.28
N GLU A 77 2.56 8.06 -10.76
CA GLU A 77 3.20 9.32 -10.36
C GLU A 77 2.75 9.78 -8.97
N ASN A 78 1.54 9.39 -8.54
CA ASN A 78 0.94 9.77 -7.27
C ASN A 78 -0.12 8.76 -6.81
N GLN A 79 -0.68 9.00 -5.61
CA GLN A 79 -1.68 8.12 -5.01
C GLN A 79 -3.00 8.12 -5.79
N GLU A 80 -3.44 9.26 -6.31
CA GLU A 80 -4.66 9.37 -7.11
C GLU A 80 -4.59 8.50 -8.36
N GLU A 81 -3.49 8.57 -9.12
CA GLU A 81 -3.29 7.71 -10.29
C GLU A 81 -3.33 6.23 -9.92
N MET A 82 -2.66 5.82 -8.83
CA MET A 82 -2.70 4.44 -8.35
C MET A 82 -4.13 3.99 -7.99
N GLN A 83 -4.92 4.86 -7.38
CA GLN A 83 -6.31 4.58 -7.03
C GLN A 83 -7.20 4.45 -8.26
N ASP A 84 -6.99 5.32 -9.26
CA ASP A 84 -7.80 5.40 -10.46
C ASP A 84 -7.48 4.24 -11.42
N ASP A 85 -6.21 3.86 -11.56
CA ASP A 85 -5.76 2.74 -12.37
C ASP A 85 -6.39 1.41 -11.91
N ALA A 86 -6.33 1.10 -10.61
CA ALA A 86 -6.91 -0.12 -10.07
C ALA A 86 -8.43 -0.18 -10.26
N ARG A 87 -9.13 0.97 -10.11
CA ARG A 87 -10.57 1.08 -10.37
C ARG A 87 -10.90 0.98 -11.86
N GLY A 88 -10.06 1.57 -12.71
CA GLY A 88 -10.15 1.46 -14.16
C GLY A 88 -10.10 0.00 -14.60
N TRP A 89 -9.16 -0.78 -14.05
CA TRP A 89 -9.09 -2.22 -14.34
C TRP A 89 -10.32 -3.02 -13.93
N LEU A 90 -10.95 -2.70 -12.79
CA LEU A 90 -12.21 -3.33 -12.37
C LEU A 90 -13.32 -3.06 -13.38
N VAL A 91 -13.43 -1.82 -13.87
CA VAL A 91 -14.41 -1.41 -14.87
C VAL A 91 -14.13 -2.06 -16.22
N ASP A 92 -12.90 -1.96 -16.73
CA ASP A 92 -12.50 -2.46 -18.04
C ASP A 92 -12.69 -3.97 -18.16
N ARG A 93 -12.47 -4.71 -17.07
CA ARG A 93 -12.68 -6.17 -17.01
C ARG A 93 -14.10 -6.56 -16.62
N SER A 94 -14.99 -5.58 -16.41
CA SER A 94 -16.38 -5.81 -15.94
C SER A 94 -16.45 -6.66 -14.66
N LEU A 95 -15.49 -6.45 -13.75
CA LEU A 95 -15.36 -7.18 -12.49
C LEU A 95 -16.02 -6.40 -11.35
N ASN A 96 -17.17 -6.89 -10.88
CA ASN A 96 -17.88 -6.31 -9.74
C ASN A 96 -17.56 -7.03 -8.42
N ILE A 97 -16.26 -7.30 -8.17
CA ILE A 97 -15.80 -8.10 -7.02
C ILE A 97 -15.54 -7.25 -5.76
N ILE A 98 -15.35 -5.93 -5.92
CA ILE A 98 -15.16 -4.98 -4.83
C ILE A 98 -16.23 -3.89 -4.98
N THR A 99 -17.19 -3.89 -4.06
CA THR A 99 -18.35 -2.97 -4.11
C THR A 99 -18.36 -1.97 -2.95
N ARG A 100 -17.44 -2.13 -2.00
CA ARG A 100 -17.30 -1.29 -0.81
C ARG A 100 -16.20 -0.25 -1.03
N PRO A 101 -16.25 0.92 -0.36
CA PRO A 101 -15.16 1.89 -0.39
C PRO A 101 -13.84 1.25 0.04
N PHE A 102 -12.80 1.43 -0.78
CA PHE A 102 -11.50 0.82 -0.57
C PHE A 102 -10.38 1.79 -0.94
N PHE A 103 -9.17 1.52 -0.44
CA PHE A 103 -7.97 2.25 -0.81
C PHE A 103 -6.84 1.27 -1.11
N VAL A 104 -6.26 1.40 -2.30
CA VAL A 104 -5.13 0.60 -2.76
C VAL A 104 -3.87 1.03 -2.02
N ILE A 105 -3.07 0.07 -1.58
CA ILE A 105 -1.86 0.29 -0.79
C ILE A 105 -0.59 -0.29 -1.44
N ASP A 106 -0.76 -1.16 -2.44
CA ASP A 106 0.33 -1.83 -3.15
C ASP A 106 -0.19 -2.32 -4.51
N VAL A 107 0.60 -2.20 -5.57
CA VAL A 107 0.25 -2.62 -6.92
C VAL A 107 1.34 -3.50 -7.54
N HIS A 108 0.88 -4.50 -8.29
CA HIS A 108 1.71 -5.41 -9.06
C HIS A 108 1.13 -5.60 -10.46
N ARG A 109 1.98 -5.98 -11.42
CA ARG A 109 1.60 -6.27 -12.81
C ARG A 109 0.74 -5.15 -13.44
N GLY A 110 1.20 -3.91 -13.35
CA GLY A 110 0.49 -2.74 -13.87
C GLY A 110 -0.89 -2.56 -13.24
N SER A 111 -0.99 -2.64 -11.91
CA SER A 111 -2.23 -2.46 -11.14
C SER A 111 -3.33 -3.51 -11.41
N SER A 112 -3.02 -4.59 -12.14
CA SER A 112 -3.94 -5.71 -12.36
C SER A 112 -3.96 -6.73 -11.22
N VAL A 113 -2.94 -6.69 -10.34
CA VAL A 113 -2.96 -7.34 -9.03
C VAL A 113 -2.64 -6.27 -8.01
N PHE A 114 -3.45 -6.11 -6.98
CA PHE A 114 -3.22 -5.04 -6.00
C PHE A 114 -3.66 -5.45 -4.60
N LEU A 115 -3.01 -4.85 -3.61
CA LEU A 115 -3.41 -4.92 -2.22
C LEU A 115 -4.18 -3.67 -1.85
N PHE A 116 -5.18 -3.83 -0.99
CA PHE A 116 -6.02 -2.74 -0.56
C PHE A 116 -6.58 -2.96 0.83
N VAL A 117 -7.18 -1.92 1.39
CA VAL A 117 -7.94 -1.97 2.64
C VAL A 117 -9.35 -1.42 2.42
N TYR A 118 -10.33 -1.93 3.17
CA TYR A 118 -11.67 -1.33 3.20
C TYR A 118 -11.69 -0.11 4.12
N LEU A 119 -12.45 0.91 3.72
CA LEU A 119 -12.51 2.19 4.42
C LEU A 119 -13.72 2.32 5.37
N ASP A 120 -14.67 1.39 5.25
CA ASP A 120 -15.98 1.42 5.92
C ASP A 120 -16.07 0.40 7.09
N GLU A 121 -14.97 -0.20 7.52
CA GLU A 121 -14.96 -1.24 8.56
C GLU A 121 -15.13 -0.69 9.99
N GLY A 122 -15.00 0.62 10.20
CA GLY A 122 -15.09 1.24 11.52
C GLY A 122 -13.95 0.84 12.47
N ILE A 123 -12.86 0.29 11.95
CA ILE A 123 -11.66 -0.10 12.69
C ILE A 123 -10.47 0.78 12.28
N ASN A 124 -9.57 1.03 13.23
CA ASN A 124 -8.42 1.91 13.02
C ASN A 124 -7.26 1.25 12.27
N ASP A 125 -7.13 -0.07 12.37
CA ASP A 125 -6.13 -0.87 11.65
C ASP A 125 -6.86 -1.88 10.76
N PRO A 126 -7.16 -1.50 9.51
CA PRO A 126 -8.02 -2.29 8.63
C PRO A 126 -7.29 -3.54 8.13
N ILE A 127 -8.06 -4.56 7.78
CA ILE A 127 -7.49 -5.79 7.21
C ILE A 127 -7.02 -5.53 5.77
N VAL A 128 -5.88 -6.12 5.41
CA VAL A 128 -5.35 -6.09 4.04
C VAL A 128 -5.99 -7.20 3.21
N TYR A 129 -6.42 -6.83 2.01
CA TYR A 129 -6.99 -7.71 1.00
C TYR A 129 -6.14 -7.67 -0.26
N GLN A 130 -6.21 -8.74 -1.05
CA GLN A 130 -5.62 -8.81 -2.38
C GLN A 130 -6.73 -8.98 -3.42
N ALA A 131 -6.63 -8.23 -4.50
CA ALA A 131 -7.38 -8.44 -5.73
C ALA A 131 -6.45 -8.93 -6.84
N ASP A 132 -6.82 -10.02 -7.51
CA ASP A 132 -6.16 -10.50 -8.73
C ASP A 132 -7.14 -10.44 -9.90
N LEU A 133 -6.92 -9.46 -10.76
CA LEU A 133 -7.78 -9.20 -11.89
C LEU A 133 -7.34 -9.96 -13.13
N ASP A 134 -6.19 -10.65 -13.14
CA ASP A 134 -5.58 -11.28 -14.32
C ASP A 134 -6.63 -12.05 -15.15
N SER A 135 -6.66 -11.77 -16.45
CA SER A 135 -7.59 -12.44 -17.38
C SER A 135 -7.29 -13.92 -17.50
N ASN A 136 -6.05 -14.32 -17.25
CA ASN A 136 -5.58 -15.70 -17.27
C ASN A 136 -5.63 -16.37 -15.89
N LEU A 137 -6.20 -15.70 -14.87
CA LEU A 137 -6.34 -16.30 -13.55
C LEU A 137 -7.18 -17.58 -13.68
N ASP A 138 -6.63 -18.67 -13.14
CA ASP A 138 -7.33 -19.95 -13.10
C ASP A 138 -8.64 -19.78 -12.31
N PRO A 139 -9.81 -20.19 -12.87
CA PRO A 139 -11.11 -20.01 -12.24
C PRO A 139 -11.28 -20.64 -10.87
N SER A 140 -10.41 -21.58 -10.48
CA SER A 140 -10.41 -22.19 -9.14
C SER A 140 -9.84 -21.27 -8.05
N TYR A 141 -9.11 -20.21 -8.42
CA TYR A 141 -8.58 -19.23 -7.49
C TYR A 141 -9.56 -18.08 -7.28
N SER A 142 -9.64 -17.62 -6.02
CA SER A 142 -10.43 -16.43 -5.71
C SER A 142 -9.73 -15.19 -6.25
N ARG A 143 -10.47 -14.35 -6.99
CA ARG A 143 -10.02 -13.02 -7.42
C ARG A 143 -9.88 -12.04 -6.27
N LEU A 144 -10.50 -12.32 -5.14
CA LEU A 144 -10.48 -11.48 -3.95
C LEU A 144 -10.19 -12.36 -2.72
N MET A 145 -9.18 -11.99 -1.94
CA MET A 145 -8.87 -12.70 -0.71
C MET A 145 -8.44 -11.75 0.40
N SER A 146 -8.80 -12.11 1.64
CA SER A 146 -8.24 -11.49 2.84
C SER A 146 -6.85 -12.07 3.09
N LEU A 147 -5.90 -11.24 3.51
CA LEU A 147 -4.59 -11.68 3.99
C LEU A 147 -4.57 -11.92 5.50
N GLU A 148 -5.71 -11.77 6.18
CA GLU A 148 -5.90 -12.00 7.62
C GLU A 148 -4.93 -11.20 8.51
N ALA A 149 -4.42 -10.09 7.99
CA ALA A 149 -3.47 -9.21 8.66
C ALA A 149 -4.00 -7.77 8.65
N GLY A 150 -3.89 -7.09 9.81
CA GLY A 150 -4.08 -5.64 9.88
C GLY A 150 -2.97 -4.93 9.10
N LEU A 151 -3.26 -3.74 8.57
CA LEU A 151 -2.31 -2.97 7.77
C LEU A 151 -0.98 -2.75 8.50
N SER A 152 -1.02 -2.44 9.79
CA SER A 152 0.19 -2.24 10.59
C SER A 152 1.01 -3.52 10.74
N SER A 153 0.37 -4.66 11.01
CA SER A 153 1.08 -5.93 11.16
C SER A 153 1.66 -6.42 9.83
N PHE A 154 0.93 -6.20 8.73
CA PHE A 154 1.38 -6.50 7.38
C PHE A 154 2.66 -5.72 7.01
N VAL A 155 2.64 -4.39 7.17
CA VAL A 155 3.81 -3.54 6.91
C VAL A 155 4.98 -3.92 7.83
N ASN A 156 4.73 -4.14 9.12
CA ASN A 156 5.76 -4.55 10.08
C ASN A 156 6.43 -5.88 9.71
N ALA A 157 5.66 -6.85 9.19
CA ALA A 157 6.19 -8.13 8.74
C ALA A 157 7.16 -7.95 7.56
N ARG A 158 6.79 -7.12 6.57
CA ARG A 158 7.66 -6.82 5.42
C ARG A 158 8.93 -6.09 5.82
N ILE A 159 8.85 -5.11 6.72
CA ILE A 159 10.06 -4.45 7.26
C ILE A 159 10.94 -5.48 7.97
N SER A 160 10.36 -6.39 8.75
CA SER A 160 11.11 -7.43 9.45
C SER A 160 11.82 -8.39 8.49
N TYR A 161 11.23 -8.71 7.34
CA TYR A 161 11.90 -9.48 6.28
C TYR A 161 13.06 -8.70 5.67
N LEU A 162 12.84 -7.44 5.33
CA LEU A 162 13.87 -6.59 4.74
C LEU A 162 15.08 -6.42 5.69
N LEU A 163 14.84 -6.18 6.98
CA LEU A 163 15.90 -6.08 7.99
C LEU A 163 16.69 -7.38 8.19
N ARG A 164 16.14 -8.52 7.75
CA ARG A 164 16.81 -9.83 7.75
C ARG A 164 17.49 -10.14 6.42
N GLY A 165 17.51 -9.20 5.47
CA GLY A 165 18.06 -9.41 4.12
C GLY A 165 17.17 -10.27 3.22
N ILE A 166 15.88 -10.41 3.55
CA ILE A 166 14.90 -11.14 2.75
C ILE A 166 14.13 -10.12 1.92
N ASN A 167 13.91 -10.43 0.64
CA ASN A 167 13.08 -9.59 -0.24
C ASN A 167 11.65 -9.44 0.36
N PRO A 168 11.15 -8.22 0.59
CA PRO A 168 9.81 -7.99 1.14
C PRO A 168 8.66 -8.18 0.13
N TYR A 169 8.98 -8.42 -1.16
CA TYR A 169 8.05 -8.63 -2.27
C TYR A 169 7.92 -10.12 -2.66
#